data_AF-A0A956X3T3-F1
#
_entry.id   AF-A0A956X3T3-F1
#
_cell.length_a   1.000
_cell.length_b   1.000
_cell.length_c   1.000
_cell.angle_alpha   90.00
_cell.angle_beta   90.00
_cell.angle_gamma   90.00
#
_symmetry.space_group_name_H-M   'P 1'
#
loop_
_entity.id
_entity.type
_entity.pdbx_description
1 polymer ?
#
loop_
_entity_poly.entity_id
_entity_poly.type
_entity_poly.pdbx_seq_one_letter_code
_entity_poly.pdbx_strand_id
1 'polypeptide(L)' 'MDAKPKTAVSELNEIARQMRLDILEMTTQAGSGHPSSSFSATETVTALYFGGVLCYRPDEPLWPERDRFIMS' A
#
# COMPACT_ATOMS: atom_id res chain seq x y z
N MET A 1 3.80 20.19 -10.45
CA MET A 1 4.00 18.81 -9.97
C MET A 1 2.73 18.47 -9.24
N ASP A 2 1.83 17.76 -9.91
CA ASP A 2 0.45 17.65 -9.44
C ASP A 2 0.36 16.45 -8.49
N ALA A 3 0.40 16.74 -7.20
CA ALA A 3 0.16 15.75 -6.17
C ALA A 3 -1.22 15.10 -6.42
N LYS A 4 -1.31 13.77 -6.31
CA LYS A 4 -2.61 13.09 -6.35
C LYS A 4 -3.54 13.73 -5.30
N PRO A 5 -4.82 13.96 -5.64
CA PRO A 5 -5.77 14.49 -4.67
C PRO A 5 -5.83 13.58 -3.44
N LYS A 6 -6.00 14.18 -2.25
CA LYS A 6 -6.12 13.43 -1.01
C LYS A 6 -7.39 12.58 -1.04
N THR A 7 -7.21 11.27 -1.01
CA THR A 7 -8.26 10.25 -0.89
C THR A 7 -8.97 10.35 0.45
N ALA A 8 -10.28 10.07 0.49
CA ALA A 8 -11.05 10.14 1.73
C ALA A 8 -10.62 9.02 2.70
N VAL A 9 -10.65 9.30 4.01
CA VAL A 9 -10.26 8.31 5.03
C VAL A 9 -11.11 7.03 4.95
N SER A 10 -12.40 7.16 4.59
CA SER A 10 -13.29 6.01 4.39
C SER A 10 -12.83 5.09 3.25
N GLU A 11 -12.33 5.66 2.15
CA GLU A 11 -11.82 4.89 1.02
C GLU A 11 -10.48 4.24 1.39
N LEU A 12 -9.61 4.94 2.12
CA LEU A 12 -8.37 4.35 2.63
C LEU A 12 -8.64 3.17 3.57
N ASN A 13 -9.64 3.26 4.44
CA ASN A 13 -10.04 2.15 5.30
C ASN A 13 -10.48 0.93 4.49
N GLU A 14 -11.20 1.13 3.39
CA GLU A 14 -11.64 0.04 2.52
C GLU A 14 -10.47 -0.60 1.76
N ILE A 15 -9.52 0.20 1.28
CA ILE A 15 -8.27 -0.30 0.69
C ILE A 15 -7.49 -1.14 1.72
N ALA A 16 -7.33 -0.63 2.94
CA ALA A 16 -6.64 -1.36 4.01
C ALA A 16 -7.35 -2.66 4.37
N ARG A 17 -8.70 -2.66 4.38
CA ARG A 17 -9.51 -3.88 4.59
C ARG A 17 -9.25 -4.90 3.48
N GLN A 18 -9.25 -4.46 2.21
CA GLN A 18 -9.01 -5.35 1.08
C GLN A 18 -7.60 -5.92 1.09
N MET A 19 -6.56 -5.11 1.35
CA MET A 19 -5.18 -5.60 1.44
C MET A 19 -5.02 -6.70 2.51
N ARG A 20 -5.71 -6.59 3.66
CA ARG A 20 -5.68 -7.66 4.68
C ARG A 20 -6.30 -8.96 4.20
N LEU A 21 -7.40 -8.88 3.44
CA LEU A 21 -8.02 -10.07 2.85
C LEU A 21 -7.05 -10.71 1.84
N ASP A 22 -6.45 -9.91 0.98
CA ASP A 22 -5.50 -10.40 -0.04
C ASP A 22 -4.28 -11.06 0.63
N ILE A 23 -3.72 -10.44 1.68
CA ILE A 23 -2.61 -11.00 2.46
C ILE A 23 -3.03 -12.34 3.10
N LEU A 24 -4.22 -12.41 3.71
CA LEU A 24 -4.71 -13.64 4.34
C LEU A 24 -4.86 -14.75 3.31
N GLU A 25 -5.49 -14.45 2.17
CA GLU A 25 -5.69 -15.41 1.10
C GLU A 25 -4.36 -15.90 0.53
N MET A 26 -3.46 -14.99 0.13
CA MET A 26 -2.18 -15.35 -0.46
C MET A 26 -1.31 -16.20 0.50
N THR A 27 -1.21 -15.81 1.77
CA THR A 27 -0.40 -16.55 2.75
C THR A 27 -1.02 -17.90 3.11
N THR A 28 -2.35 -17.98 3.15
CA THR A 28 -3.06 -19.25 3.38
C THR A 28 -2.87 -20.21 2.21
N GLN A 29 -3.03 -19.73 0.98
CA GLN A 29 -2.82 -20.54 -0.23
C GLN A 29 -1.37 -21.01 -0.37
N ALA A 30 -0.40 -20.17 0.00
CA ALA A 30 1.01 -20.53 0.02
C ALA A 30 1.38 -21.48 1.18
N GLY A 31 0.50 -21.69 2.17
CA GLY A 31 0.80 -22.44 3.40
C GLY A 31 1.95 -21.86 4.22
N SER A 32 2.35 -20.61 3.94
CA SER A 32 3.54 -19.96 4.50
C SER A 32 3.46 -18.44 4.34
N GLY A 33 4.24 -17.69 5.12
CA GLY A 33 4.30 -16.23 5.07
C GLY A 33 4.21 -15.58 6.45
N HIS A 34 4.04 -14.25 6.47
CA HIS A 34 4.01 -13.46 7.71
C HIS A 34 2.77 -12.54 7.78
N PRO A 35 1.55 -13.10 7.81
CA PRO A 35 0.32 -12.31 7.75
C PRO A 35 0.20 -11.28 8.90
N SER A 36 0.64 -11.64 10.10
CA SER A 36 0.55 -10.74 11.27
C SER A 36 1.42 -9.49 11.14
N SER A 37 2.67 -9.61 10.65
CA SER A 37 3.54 -8.45 10.41
C SER A 37 3.08 -7.64 9.20
N SER A 38 2.51 -8.28 8.17
CA SER A 38 1.93 -7.54 7.05
C SER A 38 0.68 -6.75 7.48
N PHE A 39 -0.15 -7.30 8.37
CA PHE A 39 -1.33 -6.62 8.90
C PHE A 39 -0.98 -5.38 9.72
N SER A 40 0.10 -5.41 10.50
CA SER A 40 0.52 -4.25 11.31
C SER A 40 1.01 -3.09 10.45
N ALA A 41 1.49 -3.34 9.24
CA ALA A 41 1.97 -2.31 8.31
C ALA A 41 0.89 -1.77 7.36
N THR A 42 -0.29 -2.39 7.32
CA THR A 42 -1.32 -2.17 6.28
C THR A 42 -1.77 -0.71 6.20
N GLU A 43 -2.14 -0.07 7.32
CA GLU A 43 -2.58 1.34 7.32
C GLU A 43 -1.47 2.28 6.84
N THR A 44 -0.24 2.07 7.29
CA THR A 44 0.92 2.89 6.92
C THR A 44 1.15 2.82 5.41
N VAL A 45 1.22 1.61 4.84
CA VAL A 45 1.39 1.43 3.39
C VAL A 45 0.21 2.02 2.63
N THR A 46 -1.01 1.86 3.13
CA THR A 46 -2.22 2.43 2.51
C THR A 46 -2.15 3.94 2.41
N ALA A 47 -1.83 4.61 3.52
CA ALA A 47 -1.71 6.06 3.57
C ALA A 47 -0.59 6.57 2.66
N LEU A 48 0.56 5.88 2.64
CA LEU A 48 1.70 6.26 1.80
C LEU A 48 1.36 6.23 0.30
N TYR A 49 0.80 5.12 -0.19
CA TYR A 49 0.54 4.94 -1.62
C TYR A 49 -0.78 5.57 -2.08
N PHE A 50 -1.84 5.46 -1.30
CA PHE A 50 -3.19 5.85 -1.72
C PHE A 50 -3.68 7.14 -1.07
N GLY A 51 -3.03 7.61 0.00
CA GLY A 51 -3.38 8.88 0.68
C GLY A 51 -2.80 10.14 0.03
N GLY A 52 -2.03 10.00 -1.05
CA GLY A 52 -1.36 11.12 -1.73
C GLY A 52 -0.09 11.61 -1.02
N VAL A 53 0.55 10.76 -0.21
CA VAL A 53 1.81 11.10 0.48
C VAL A 53 3.01 10.89 -0.45
N LEU A 54 3.09 9.73 -1.11
CA LEU A 54 4.17 9.44 -2.04
C LEU A 54 3.92 10.10 -3.41
N CYS A 55 4.96 10.70 -3.98
CA CYS A 55 5.02 11.12 -5.36
C CYS A 55 5.53 9.96 -6.23
N TYR A 56 4.63 9.28 -6.94
CA TYR A 56 4.98 8.14 -7.79
C TYR A 56 4.03 8.02 -8.97
N ARG A 57 4.50 7.35 -10.03
CA ARG A 57 3.72 6.98 -11.21
C ARG A 57 3.63 5.45 -11.28
N PRO A 58 2.45 4.84 -11.04
CA PRO A 58 2.32 3.38 -11.03
C PRO A 58 2.74 2.71 -12.35
N ASP A 59 2.56 3.42 -13.46
CA ASP A 59 2.88 3.02 -14.83
C ASP A 59 4.35 3.29 -15.22
N GLU A 60 5.07 4.12 -14.46
CA GLU A 60 6.49 4.41 -14.65
C GLU A 60 7.31 4.07 -13.37
N PRO A 61 7.45 2.79 -12.99
CA PRO A 61 8.10 2.38 -11.74
C PRO A 61 9.59 2.73 -11.66
N LEU A 62 10.22 3.01 -12.80
CA LEU A 62 11.62 3.43 -12.90
C LEU A 62 11.78 4.95 -13.06
N TRP A 63 10.69 5.72 -12.93
CA TRP A 63 10.73 7.18 -12.98
C TRP A 63 11.79 7.72 -11.99
N PRO A 64 12.87 8.38 -12.45
CA PRO A 64 14.01 8.70 -11.60
C PRO A 64 13.69 9.59 -10.39
N GLU A 65 12.74 10.52 -10.55
CA GLU A 65 12.37 11.52 -9.55
C GLU A 65 11.26 11.07 -8.59
N ARG A 66 10.81 9.81 -8.65
CA ARG A 66 9.79 9.29 -7.73
C ARG A 66 10.31 9.21 -6.29
N ASP A 67 9.40 9.30 -5.33
CA ASP A 67 9.69 8.89 -3.96
C ASP A 67 10.02 7.39 -3.88
N ARG A 68 10.87 7.02 -2.93
CA ARG A 68 11.31 5.64 -2.74
C ARG A 68 10.74 5.08 -1.45
N PHE A 69 10.05 3.96 -1.58
CA PHE A 69 9.61 3.15 -0.45
C PHE A 69 10.51 1.92 -0.33
N ILE A 70 11.01 1.67 0.87
CA ILE A 70 11.83 0.50 1.21
C ILE A 70 11.17 -0.17 2.41
N MET A 71 10.71 -1.41 2.26
CA MET A 71 10.27 -2.25 3.38
C MET A 71 11.50 -3.01 3.88
N SER A 72 12.00 -2.64 5.07
CA SER A 72 13.21 -3.20 5.67
C SER A 72 12.99 -4.54 6.38
#